data_AF-A0A3B8RFY8-F1
#
_entry.id   AF-A0A3B8RFY8-F1
#
_cell.length_a   1.000
_cell.length_b   1.000
_cell.length_c   1.000
_cell.angle_alpha   90.00
_cell.angle_beta   90.00
_cell.angle_gamma   90.00
#
_symmetry.space_group_name_H-M   'P 1'
#
loop_
_entity.id
_entity.type
_entity.pdbx_description
1 polymer ?
#
loop_
_entity_poly.entity_id
_entity_poly.type
_entity_poly.pdbx_seq_one_letter_code
_entity_poly.pdbx_strand_id
1 'polypeptide(L)'
;MQRLMSAAILGLGSEAPVIEALEIVLHDENIDPAFAALMLSFPPELELAEAVTELNPQALRRQRHQLMRTCADAVGGLLGNTVRAIRALEASRRYEPNPRQAGERALNHAALLLWSCSGNAESQAEVIAVAASQCSREAHMSDRAAGMSVLMRQSKPIRDRALKDFAEQFEGEPLAMDRWLMMQATRQGLEGEPPVLEDVIRLLEHPCFSLRNPNKVRALISSFCNLNLAEFHEPTGKAYAWFEAQFLSLDTINPQLAARLARAMDRWSTLIEPMRSLAQTSLQRLATHEGLSPDSAEILKRSLECQA
;
A
#
# COMPACT_ATOMS: atom_id res chain seq x y z
N MET A 1 16.31 2.57 13.91
CA MET A 1 15.93 2.51 12.49
C MET A 1 14.69 3.31 12.14
N GLN A 2 13.50 2.95 12.64
CA GLN A 2 12.24 3.64 12.28
C GLN A 2 12.30 5.17 12.42
N ARG A 3 12.82 5.69 13.54
CA ARG A 3 13.04 7.14 13.73
C ARG A 3 13.99 7.77 12.70
N LEU A 4 15.05 7.05 12.30
CA LEU A 4 16.00 7.52 11.29
C LEU A 4 15.31 7.61 9.91
N MET A 5 14.59 6.56 9.53
CA MET A 5 13.81 6.52 8.30
C MET A 5 12.77 7.63 8.26
N SER A 6 11.95 7.79 9.31
CA SER A 6 10.94 8.85 9.37
C SER A 6 11.57 10.24 9.31
N ALA A 7 12.67 10.49 10.03
CA ALA A 7 13.37 11.76 9.97
C ALA A 7 13.90 12.06 8.56
N ALA A 8 14.53 11.09 7.90
CA ALA A 8 15.02 11.25 6.52
C ALA A 8 13.87 11.51 5.53
N ILE A 9 12.76 10.75 5.62
CA ILE A 9 11.59 10.91 4.74
C ILE A 9 10.96 12.29 4.91
N LEU A 10 10.84 12.76 6.16
CA LEU A 10 10.24 14.06 6.48
C LEU A 10 11.20 15.25 6.28
N GLY A 11 12.41 15.02 5.75
CA GLY A 11 13.41 16.07 5.50
C GLY A 11 14.06 16.65 6.77
N LEU A 12 13.96 15.93 7.89
CA LEU A 12 14.56 16.28 9.19
C LEU A 12 15.91 15.59 9.43
N GLY A 13 16.40 14.83 8.45
CA GLY A 13 17.64 14.07 8.52
C GLY A 13 18.19 13.74 7.13
N SER A 14 19.26 12.96 7.06
CA SER A 14 19.88 12.52 5.81
C SER A 14 19.74 11.01 5.59
N GLU A 15 20.00 10.57 4.36
CA GLU A 15 19.92 9.16 3.96
C GLU A 15 21.08 8.32 4.53
N ALA A 16 22.24 8.94 4.76
CA ALA A 16 23.47 8.23 5.11
C ALA A 16 23.38 7.36 6.37
N PRO A 17 22.82 7.82 7.51
CA PRO A 17 22.64 6.96 8.69
C PRO A 17 21.68 5.80 8.46
N VAL A 18 20.74 5.93 7.52
CA VAL A 18 19.82 4.84 7.15
C VAL A 18 20.57 3.78 6.34
N ILE A 19 21.41 4.21 5.39
CA ILE A 19 22.25 3.32 4.57
C ILE A 19 23.24 2.56 5.45
N GLU A 20 23.98 3.26 6.32
CA GLU A 20 24.95 2.64 7.25
C GLU A 20 24.28 1.58 8.14
N ALA A 21 23.09 1.89 8.67
CA ALA A 21 22.33 0.93 9.46
C ALA A 21 21.87 -0.29 8.64
N LEU A 22 21.48 -0.12 7.37
CA LEU A 22 21.14 -1.22 6.48
C LEU A 22 22.38 -2.09 6.18
N GLU A 23 23.53 -1.49 5.93
CA GLU A 23 24.79 -2.21 5.70
C GLU A 23 25.15 -3.07 6.90
N ILE A 24 25.13 -2.51 8.12
CA ILE A 24 25.40 -3.24 9.36
C ILE A 24 24.46 -4.44 9.49
N VAL A 25 23.16 -4.24 9.29
CA VAL A 25 22.14 -5.30 9.41
C VAL A 25 22.34 -6.39 8.36
N LEU A 26 22.65 -6.02 7.12
CA LEU A 26 22.80 -6.97 6.00
C LEU A 26 24.13 -7.73 6.03
N HIS A 27 25.15 -7.20 6.72
CA HIS A 27 26.44 -7.87 6.92
C HIS A 27 26.45 -8.82 8.13
N ASP A 28 25.53 -8.66 9.08
CA ASP A 28 25.49 -9.50 10.28
C ASP A 28 24.83 -10.86 9.98
N GLU A 29 25.64 -11.89 9.76
CA GLU A 29 25.17 -13.27 9.52
C GLU A 29 24.48 -13.92 10.74
N ASN A 30 24.64 -13.35 11.93
CA ASN A 30 24.08 -13.88 13.17
C ASN A 30 22.80 -13.17 13.61
N ILE A 31 22.40 -12.11 12.91
CA ILE A 31 21.19 -11.36 13.25
C ILE A 31 19.95 -12.25 13.16
N ASP A 32 19.02 -12.06 14.10
CA ASP A 32 17.72 -12.73 13.99
C ASP A 32 17.00 -12.27 12.70
N PRO A 33 16.57 -13.18 11.82
CA PRO A 33 15.96 -12.80 10.53
C PRO A 33 14.68 -11.97 10.69
N ALA A 34 13.87 -12.23 11.72
CA ALA A 34 12.67 -11.44 11.95
C ALA A 34 13.02 -10.01 12.39
N PHE A 35 14.05 -9.85 13.22
CA PHE A 35 14.58 -8.54 13.58
C PHE A 35 15.16 -7.79 12.36
N ALA A 36 15.96 -8.46 11.53
CA ALA A 36 16.46 -7.87 10.29
C ALA A 36 15.32 -7.42 9.36
N ALA A 37 14.27 -8.22 9.20
CA ALA A 37 13.10 -7.86 8.41
C ALA A 37 12.44 -6.55 8.90
N LEU A 38 12.33 -6.36 10.22
CA LEU A 38 11.81 -5.12 10.81
C LEU A 38 12.72 -3.92 10.56
N MET A 39 14.03 -4.13 10.53
CA MET A 39 15.03 -3.08 10.25
C MET A 39 15.01 -2.66 8.77
N LEU A 40 14.68 -3.56 7.85
CA LEU A 40 14.52 -3.27 6.42
C LEU A 40 13.15 -2.65 6.08
N SER A 41 12.18 -2.70 6.99
CA SER A 41 10.81 -2.26 6.75
C SER A 41 10.67 -0.74 6.91
N PHE A 42 10.40 -0.04 5.81
CA PHE A 42 10.17 1.41 5.82
C PHE A 42 8.79 1.78 6.36
N PRO A 43 8.67 2.85 7.18
CA PRO A 43 7.39 3.32 7.71
C PRO A 43 6.33 3.46 6.60
N PRO A 44 5.09 3.00 6.82
CA PRO A 44 4.00 3.20 5.88
C PRO A 44 3.60 4.68 5.79
N GLU A 45 3.01 5.07 4.65
CA GLU A 45 2.58 6.47 4.41
C GLU A 45 1.61 6.98 5.48
N LEU A 46 0.74 6.10 6.01
CA LEU A 46 -0.23 6.46 7.05
C LEU A 46 0.43 6.85 8.37
N GLU A 47 1.45 6.09 8.82
CA GLU A 47 2.21 6.40 10.03
C GLU A 47 2.97 7.72 9.88
N LEU A 48 3.59 7.93 8.72
CA LEU A 48 4.30 9.17 8.43
C LEU A 48 3.34 10.37 8.36
N ALA A 49 2.15 10.18 7.81
CA ALA A 49 1.13 11.21 7.76
C ALA A 49 0.72 11.64 9.17
N GLU A 50 0.64 10.74 10.14
CA GLU A 50 0.32 11.06 11.55
C GLU A 50 1.40 11.93 12.23
N ALA A 51 2.64 11.86 11.75
CA ALA A 51 3.75 12.63 12.28
C ALA A 51 3.82 14.09 11.78
N VAL A 52 2.95 14.50 10.85
CA VAL A 52 2.96 15.84 10.25
C VAL A 52 1.67 16.61 10.53
N THR A 53 1.81 17.94 10.69
CA THR A 53 0.68 18.87 10.87
C THR A 53 0.12 19.37 9.53
N GLU A 54 0.99 19.53 8.53
CA GLU A 54 0.62 19.85 7.15
C GLU A 54 1.02 18.69 6.24
N LEU A 55 0.02 18.03 5.66
CA LEU A 55 0.16 16.82 4.87
C LEU A 55 0.05 17.15 3.39
N ASN A 56 1.12 16.90 2.65
CA ASN A 56 1.10 16.75 1.20
C ASN A 56 1.27 15.25 0.87
N PRO A 57 0.18 14.50 0.62
CA PRO A 57 0.24 13.06 0.42
C PRO A 57 1.17 12.63 -0.72
N GLN A 58 1.18 13.38 -1.82
CA GLN A 58 2.01 13.08 -2.99
C GLN A 58 3.49 13.37 -2.71
N ALA A 59 3.81 14.48 -2.04
CA ALA A 59 5.19 14.77 -1.65
C ALA A 59 5.72 13.73 -0.66
N LEU A 60 4.91 13.35 0.34
CA LEU A 60 5.27 12.35 1.32
C LEU A 60 5.59 11.00 0.66
N ARG A 61 4.73 10.54 -0.26
CA ARG A 61 4.97 9.33 -1.07
C ARG A 61 6.26 9.43 -1.87
N ARG A 62 6.48 10.54 -2.58
CA ARG A 62 7.69 10.76 -3.38
C ARG A 62 8.96 10.72 -2.52
N GLN A 63 8.96 11.39 -1.37
CA GLN A 63 10.10 11.39 -0.44
C GLN A 63 10.39 9.99 0.10
N ARG A 64 9.33 9.27 0.50
CA ARG A 64 9.44 7.88 0.95
C ARG A 64 10.04 6.98 -0.14
N HIS A 65 9.56 7.11 -1.38
CA HIS A 65 10.09 6.36 -2.52
C HIS A 65 11.53 6.72 -2.85
N GLN A 66 11.86 8.01 -2.80
CA GLN A 66 13.21 8.49 -3.07
C GLN A 66 14.21 7.88 -2.08
N LEU A 67 13.90 7.91 -0.77
CA LEU A 67 14.76 7.29 0.23
C LEU A 67 14.89 5.77 0.01
N MET A 68 13.77 5.07 -0.25
CA MET A 68 13.82 3.64 -0.55
C MET A 68 14.71 3.33 -1.75
N ARG A 69 14.60 4.12 -2.83
CA ARG A 69 15.44 3.97 -4.02
C ARG A 69 16.90 4.26 -3.74
N THR A 70 17.22 5.36 -3.06
CA THR A 70 18.59 5.70 -2.67
C THR A 70 19.22 4.57 -1.85
N CYS A 71 18.50 4.03 -0.85
CA CYS A 71 18.97 2.89 -0.07
C CYS A 71 19.12 1.63 -0.93
N ALA A 72 18.14 1.30 -1.78
CA ALA A 72 18.19 0.14 -2.65
C ALA A 72 19.36 0.19 -3.64
N ASP A 73 19.70 1.37 -4.16
CA ASP A 73 20.85 1.57 -5.04
C ASP A 73 22.17 1.45 -4.27
N ALA A 74 22.24 1.93 -3.04
CA ALA A 74 23.44 1.84 -2.19
C ALA A 74 23.73 0.39 -1.75
N VAL A 75 22.71 -0.34 -1.27
CA VAL A 75 22.88 -1.69 -0.69
C VAL A 75 22.34 -2.83 -1.56
N GLY A 76 22.04 -2.56 -2.83
CA GLY A 76 21.38 -3.51 -3.74
C GLY A 76 22.09 -4.86 -3.88
N GLY A 77 23.42 -4.86 -3.90
CA GLY A 77 24.22 -6.09 -3.92
C GLY A 77 23.99 -6.96 -2.67
N LEU A 78 23.93 -6.35 -1.49
CA LEU A 78 23.67 -7.04 -0.22
C LEU A 78 22.24 -7.57 -0.14
N LEU A 79 21.26 -6.80 -0.63
CA LEU A 79 19.86 -7.22 -0.71
C LEU A 79 19.70 -8.45 -1.62
N GLY A 80 20.29 -8.41 -2.82
CA GLY A 80 20.27 -9.53 -3.75
C GLY A 80 20.95 -10.78 -3.18
N ASN A 81 22.09 -10.63 -2.51
CA ASN A 81 22.77 -11.73 -1.83
C ASN A 81 21.90 -12.36 -0.73
N THR A 82 21.24 -11.53 0.07
CA THR A 82 20.32 -11.98 1.13
C THR A 82 19.16 -12.79 0.56
N VAL A 83 18.50 -12.28 -0.49
CA VAL A 83 17.40 -12.97 -1.18
C VAL A 83 17.85 -14.31 -1.74
N ARG A 84 19.00 -14.35 -2.43
CA ARG A 84 19.56 -15.60 -2.98
C ARG A 84 19.90 -16.61 -1.89
N ALA A 85 20.53 -16.17 -0.80
CA ALA A 85 20.91 -17.03 0.31
C ALA A 85 19.68 -17.66 0.98
N ILE A 86 18.65 -16.87 1.28
CA ILE A 86 17.42 -17.38 1.91
C ILE A 86 16.71 -18.37 0.98
N ARG A 87 16.59 -18.06 -0.32
CA ARG A 87 15.98 -18.97 -1.30
C ARG A 87 16.74 -20.29 -1.43
N ALA A 88 18.08 -20.26 -1.38
CA ALA A 88 18.89 -21.48 -1.37
C ALA A 88 18.65 -22.33 -0.09
N LEU A 89 18.48 -21.67 1.06
CA LEU A 89 18.09 -22.35 2.32
C LEU A 89 16.69 -22.96 2.22
N GLU A 90 15.71 -22.25 1.66
CA GLU A 90 14.36 -22.77 1.45
C GLU A 90 14.34 -23.97 0.50
N ALA A 91 15.12 -23.94 -0.58
CA ALA A 91 15.22 -25.06 -1.52
C ALA A 91 15.88 -26.31 -0.93
N SER A 92 16.73 -26.14 0.09
CA SER A 92 17.51 -27.24 0.70
C SER A 92 16.85 -27.86 1.94
N ARG A 93 15.71 -27.35 2.41
CA ARG A 93 15.05 -27.86 3.62
C ARG A 93 13.53 -27.95 3.48
N ARG A 94 12.93 -28.79 4.32
CA ARG A 94 11.47 -28.92 4.38
C ARG A 94 10.84 -27.69 5.04
N TYR A 95 9.67 -27.29 4.54
CA TYR A 95 8.83 -26.29 5.20
C TYR A 95 8.40 -26.74 6.60
N GLU A 96 8.57 -25.85 7.56
CA GLU A 96 8.07 -25.98 8.93
C GLU A 96 7.42 -24.67 9.39
N PRO A 97 6.24 -24.72 10.02
CA PRO A 97 5.56 -23.53 10.54
C PRO A 97 6.19 -23.08 11.88
N ASN A 98 7.49 -22.79 11.87
CA ASN A 98 8.25 -22.36 13.05
C ASN A 98 8.69 -20.88 12.94
N PRO A 99 9.03 -20.22 14.06
CA PRO A 99 9.41 -18.81 14.07
C PRO A 99 10.63 -18.48 13.20
N ARG A 100 11.61 -19.40 13.10
CA ARG A 100 12.83 -19.19 12.33
C ARG A 100 12.54 -19.08 10.83
N GLN A 101 11.80 -20.05 10.28
CA GLN A 101 11.40 -20.02 8.86
C GLN A 101 10.44 -18.87 8.56
N ALA A 102 9.59 -18.47 9.52
CA ALA A 102 8.77 -17.29 9.38
C ALA A 102 9.62 -16.00 9.30
N GLY A 103 10.65 -15.87 10.14
CA GLY A 103 11.60 -14.76 10.11
C GLY A 103 12.40 -14.69 8.80
N GLU A 104 12.88 -15.83 8.29
CA GLU A 104 13.61 -15.88 7.02
C GLU A 104 12.73 -15.47 5.84
N ARG A 105 11.46 -15.92 5.79
CA ARG A 105 10.49 -15.44 4.79
C ARG A 105 10.21 -13.94 4.92
N ALA A 106 10.08 -13.44 6.15
CA ALA A 106 9.89 -12.01 6.40
C ALA A 106 11.09 -11.19 5.92
N LEU A 107 12.32 -11.65 6.18
CA LEU A 107 13.54 -11.01 5.71
C LEU A 107 13.64 -11.05 4.18
N ASN A 108 13.36 -12.19 3.57
CA ASN A 108 13.32 -12.32 2.11
C ASN A 108 12.31 -11.37 1.47
N HIS A 109 11.11 -11.23 2.04
CA HIS A 109 10.12 -10.26 1.58
C HIS A 109 10.63 -8.82 1.72
N ALA A 110 11.12 -8.43 2.90
CA ALA A 110 11.60 -7.07 3.14
C ALA A 110 12.77 -6.72 2.21
N ALA A 111 13.72 -7.64 2.04
CA ALA A 111 14.86 -7.47 1.16
C ALA A 111 14.45 -7.38 -0.31
N LEU A 112 13.59 -8.28 -0.79
CA LEU A 112 13.10 -8.25 -2.17
C LEU A 112 12.30 -6.98 -2.49
N LEU A 113 11.44 -6.54 -1.56
CA LEU A 113 10.65 -5.32 -1.72
C LEU A 113 11.55 -4.08 -1.82
N LEU A 114 12.54 -3.96 -0.93
CA LEU A 114 13.49 -2.84 -1.00
C LEU A 114 14.34 -2.94 -2.27
N TRP A 115 14.84 -4.11 -2.61
CA TRP A 115 15.65 -4.32 -3.81
C TRP A 115 14.91 -3.94 -5.09
N SER A 116 13.60 -4.19 -5.14
CA SER A 116 12.75 -3.77 -6.25
C SER A 116 12.69 -2.26 -6.50
N CYS A 117 13.11 -1.44 -5.54
CA CYS A 117 13.19 0.01 -5.70
C CYS A 117 14.49 0.48 -6.38
N SER A 118 15.47 -0.39 -6.61
CA SER A 118 16.74 -0.01 -7.24
C SER A 118 16.55 0.45 -8.70
N GLY A 119 17.26 1.49 -9.11
CA GLY A 119 17.34 1.91 -10.51
C GLY A 119 18.23 1.03 -11.41
N ASN A 120 18.87 -0.01 -10.87
CA ASN A 120 19.76 -0.89 -11.64
C ASN A 120 18.95 -1.89 -12.51
N ALA A 121 19.07 -1.76 -13.83
CA ALA A 121 18.33 -2.58 -14.80
C ALA A 121 18.61 -4.10 -14.69
N GLU A 122 19.85 -4.50 -14.40
CA GLU A 122 20.21 -5.92 -14.24
C GLU A 122 19.54 -6.52 -13.01
N SER A 123 19.52 -5.77 -11.90
CA SER A 123 18.82 -6.15 -10.67
C SER A 123 17.31 -6.28 -10.90
N GLN A 124 16.71 -5.41 -11.70
CA GLN A 124 15.26 -5.42 -11.95
C GLN A 124 14.77 -6.71 -12.61
N ALA A 125 15.50 -7.24 -13.59
CA ALA A 125 15.12 -8.49 -14.25
C ALA A 125 15.10 -9.67 -13.26
N GLU A 126 16.11 -9.77 -12.40
CA GLU A 126 16.18 -10.81 -11.37
C GLU A 126 15.07 -10.65 -10.32
N VAL A 127 14.85 -9.42 -9.82
CA VAL A 127 13.77 -9.11 -8.88
C VAL A 127 12.41 -9.54 -9.42
N ILE A 128 12.10 -9.22 -10.68
CA ILE A 128 10.83 -9.58 -11.31
C ILE A 128 10.69 -11.09 -11.42
N ALA A 129 11.74 -11.80 -11.84
CA ALA A 129 11.74 -13.26 -11.93
C ALA A 129 11.54 -13.92 -10.56
N VAL A 130 12.22 -13.42 -9.53
CA VAL A 130 12.08 -13.86 -8.14
C VAL A 130 10.64 -13.63 -7.65
N ALA A 131 10.09 -12.42 -7.82
CA ALA A 131 8.73 -12.09 -7.40
C ALA A 131 7.66 -12.93 -8.14
N ALA A 132 7.83 -13.16 -9.44
CA ALA A 132 6.94 -14.03 -10.22
C ALA A 132 6.99 -15.48 -9.71
N SER A 133 8.17 -16.01 -9.38
CA SER A 133 8.29 -17.37 -8.82
C SER A 133 7.60 -17.52 -7.47
N GLN A 134 7.57 -16.46 -6.65
CA GLN A 134 6.82 -16.44 -5.39
C GLN A 134 5.31 -16.41 -5.58
N CYS A 135 4.83 -16.12 -6.79
CA CYS A 135 3.42 -16.16 -7.14
C CYS A 135 2.99 -17.49 -7.77
N SER A 136 3.90 -18.47 -7.91
CA SER A 136 3.62 -19.80 -8.47
C SER A 136 2.46 -20.52 -7.76
N ARG A 137 1.90 -21.55 -8.41
CA ARG A 137 0.72 -22.25 -7.88
C ARG A 137 1.01 -22.97 -6.57
N GLU A 138 2.24 -23.45 -6.43
CA GLU A 138 2.77 -24.20 -5.30
C GLU A 138 3.16 -23.29 -4.12
N ALA A 139 3.24 -21.97 -4.34
CA ALA A 139 3.63 -21.01 -3.31
C ALA A 139 2.53 -20.83 -2.24
N HIS A 140 2.98 -20.65 -1.00
CA HIS A 140 2.13 -20.31 0.13
C HIS A 140 1.68 -18.85 0.05
N MET A 141 0.60 -18.49 0.77
CA MET A 141 0.04 -17.13 0.70
C MET A 141 1.01 -16.02 1.12
N SER A 142 1.93 -16.29 2.05
CA SER A 142 2.92 -15.31 2.50
C SER A 142 3.90 -14.95 1.38
N ASP A 143 4.40 -15.94 0.65
CA ASP A 143 5.31 -15.72 -0.47
C ASP A 143 4.58 -15.04 -1.62
N ARG A 144 3.35 -15.49 -1.92
CA ARG A 144 2.53 -14.86 -2.96
C ARG A 144 2.23 -13.39 -2.63
N ALA A 145 1.92 -13.06 -1.38
CA ALA A 145 1.71 -11.68 -0.95
C ALA A 145 2.98 -10.83 -1.14
N ALA A 146 4.16 -11.39 -0.82
CA ALA A 146 5.44 -10.73 -1.03
C ALA A 146 5.72 -10.47 -2.52
N GLY A 147 5.59 -11.51 -3.36
CA GLY A 147 5.77 -11.41 -4.80
C GLY A 147 4.82 -10.41 -5.43
N MET A 148 3.52 -10.47 -5.09
CA MET A 148 2.54 -9.50 -5.58
C MET A 148 2.85 -8.07 -5.15
N SER A 149 3.35 -7.84 -3.93
CA SER A 149 3.73 -6.50 -3.45
C SER A 149 4.84 -5.87 -4.30
N VAL A 150 5.73 -6.70 -4.87
CA VAL A 150 6.78 -6.28 -5.80
C VAL A 150 6.21 -6.08 -7.20
N LEU A 151 5.43 -7.03 -7.70
CA LEU A 151 4.86 -6.99 -9.06
C LEU A 151 3.88 -5.83 -9.25
N MET A 152 3.19 -5.38 -8.19
CA MET A 152 2.30 -4.21 -8.26
C MET A 152 3.04 -2.88 -8.52
N ARG A 153 4.36 -2.84 -8.29
CA ARG A 153 5.22 -1.67 -8.55
C ARG A 153 5.85 -1.68 -9.94
N GLN A 154 5.64 -2.75 -10.69
CA GLN A 154 6.19 -2.92 -12.04
C GLN A 154 5.28 -2.29 -13.09
N SER A 155 5.81 -2.19 -14.31
CA SER A 155 5.09 -1.68 -15.47
C SER A 155 3.75 -2.40 -15.66
N LYS A 156 2.76 -1.67 -16.20
CA LYS A 156 1.43 -2.20 -16.48
C LYS A 156 1.39 -3.61 -17.10
N PRO A 157 2.18 -3.96 -18.14
CA PRO A 157 2.12 -5.32 -18.70
C PRO A 157 2.49 -6.44 -17.71
N ILE A 158 3.52 -6.22 -16.88
CA ILE A 158 3.96 -7.20 -15.88
C ILE A 158 2.91 -7.31 -14.77
N ARG A 159 2.44 -6.15 -14.28
CA ARG A 159 1.43 -6.06 -13.24
C ARG A 159 0.11 -6.72 -13.65
N ASP A 160 -0.40 -6.39 -14.84
CA ASP A 160 -1.67 -6.89 -15.34
C ASP A 160 -1.62 -8.41 -15.57
N ARG A 161 -0.46 -8.94 -16.01
CA ARG A 161 -0.25 -10.39 -16.09
C ARG A 161 -0.34 -11.05 -14.73
N ALA A 162 0.36 -10.53 -13.72
CA ALA A 162 0.35 -11.06 -12.36
C ALA A 162 -1.06 -11.01 -11.73
N LEU A 163 -1.79 -9.91 -11.93
CA LEU A 163 -3.18 -9.78 -11.46
C LEU A 163 -4.12 -10.77 -12.14
N LYS A 164 -3.95 -10.99 -13.45
CA LYS A 164 -4.73 -11.97 -14.19
C LYS A 164 -4.46 -13.39 -13.68
N ASP A 165 -3.20 -13.78 -13.58
CA ASP A 165 -2.81 -15.12 -13.10
C ASP A 165 -3.32 -15.37 -11.68
N PHE A 166 -3.26 -14.35 -10.80
CA PHE A 166 -3.83 -14.44 -9.45
C PHE A 166 -5.35 -14.64 -9.50
N ALA A 167 -6.08 -13.84 -10.28
CA ALA A 167 -7.54 -13.94 -10.38
C ALA A 167 -7.99 -15.30 -10.91
N GLU A 168 -7.35 -15.81 -11.97
CA GLU A 168 -7.64 -17.13 -12.55
C GLU A 168 -7.36 -18.27 -11.55
N GLN A 169 -6.31 -18.14 -10.74
CA GLN A 169 -5.99 -19.15 -9.74
C GLN A 169 -6.98 -19.15 -8.56
N PHE A 170 -7.50 -17.98 -8.17
CA PHE A 170 -8.26 -17.78 -6.94
C PHE A 170 -9.72 -17.37 -7.14
N GLU A 171 -10.28 -17.50 -8.34
CA GLU A 171 -11.64 -17.09 -8.67
C GLU A 171 -12.69 -17.66 -7.70
N GLY A 172 -12.53 -18.93 -7.29
CA GLY A 172 -13.39 -19.62 -6.34
C GLY A 172 -13.11 -19.35 -4.85
N GLU A 173 -12.15 -18.48 -4.52
CA GLU A 173 -11.67 -18.24 -3.15
C GLU A 173 -11.96 -16.79 -2.72
N PRO A 174 -13.14 -16.50 -2.10
CA PRO A 174 -13.60 -15.14 -1.87
C PRO A 174 -12.62 -14.24 -1.11
N LEU A 175 -11.94 -14.78 -0.08
CA LEU A 175 -10.96 -14.05 0.73
C LEU A 175 -9.66 -13.76 -0.03
N ALA A 176 -9.27 -14.63 -0.96
CA ALA A 176 -8.14 -14.36 -1.84
C ALA A 176 -8.49 -13.25 -2.84
N MET A 177 -9.72 -13.28 -3.38
CA MET A 177 -10.20 -12.19 -4.24
C MET A 177 -10.37 -10.85 -3.50
N ASP A 178 -10.63 -10.85 -2.20
CA ASP A 178 -10.57 -9.62 -1.37
C ASP A 178 -9.15 -9.03 -1.37
N ARG A 179 -8.12 -9.88 -1.22
CA ARG A 179 -6.72 -9.42 -1.31
C ARG A 179 -6.38 -8.90 -2.70
N TRP A 180 -6.89 -9.55 -3.75
CA TRP A 180 -6.70 -9.13 -5.13
C TRP A 180 -7.31 -7.74 -5.43
N LEU A 181 -8.51 -7.47 -4.89
CA LEU A 181 -9.13 -6.14 -4.96
C LEU A 181 -8.30 -5.11 -4.20
N MET A 182 -7.87 -5.44 -2.98
CA MET A 182 -7.07 -4.56 -2.14
C MET A 182 -5.73 -4.20 -2.78
N MET A 183 -5.01 -5.17 -3.36
CA MET A 183 -3.73 -4.93 -4.04
C MET A 183 -3.86 -3.90 -5.16
N GLN A 184 -4.97 -3.94 -5.91
CA GLN A 184 -5.25 -2.96 -6.97
C GLN A 184 -5.66 -1.61 -6.40
N ALA A 185 -6.45 -1.58 -5.32
CA ALA A 185 -6.89 -0.35 -4.67
C ALA A 185 -5.74 0.41 -3.99
N THR A 186 -4.74 -0.31 -3.47
CA THR A 186 -3.61 0.27 -2.73
C THR A 186 -2.32 0.35 -3.54
N ARG A 187 -2.35 0.00 -4.84
CA ARG A 187 -1.18 0.16 -5.69
C ARG A 187 -0.86 1.65 -5.88
N GLN A 188 0.41 1.94 -6.13
CA GLN A 188 0.84 3.28 -6.49
C GLN A 188 0.59 3.53 -7.98
N GLY A 189 0.22 4.75 -8.34
CA GLY A 189 0.28 5.20 -9.72
C GLY A 189 1.72 5.22 -10.21
N LEU A 190 1.92 4.88 -11.49
CA LEU A 190 3.21 5.04 -12.16
C LEU A 190 3.10 6.19 -13.15
N GLU A 191 4.19 6.95 -13.29
CA GLU A 191 4.24 8.07 -14.23
C GLU A 191 3.98 7.59 -15.66
N GLY A 192 3.11 8.29 -16.39
CA GLY A 192 2.68 7.92 -17.73
C GLY A 192 1.57 6.86 -17.79
N GLU A 193 1.12 6.33 -16.65
CA GLU A 193 -0.07 5.45 -16.59
C GLU A 193 -1.34 6.23 -16.20
N PRO A 194 -2.53 5.72 -16.54
CA PRO A 194 -3.78 6.30 -16.05
C PRO A 194 -3.89 6.28 -14.51
N PRO A 195 -4.64 7.22 -13.91
CA PRO A 195 -4.87 7.26 -12.47
C PRO A 195 -5.38 5.92 -11.91
N VAL A 196 -4.92 5.54 -10.71
CA VAL A 196 -5.35 4.30 -10.04
C VAL A 196 -6.88 4.24 -9.86
N LEU A 197 -7.51 5.40 -9.68
CA LEU A 197 -8.96 5.53 -9.55
C LEU A 197 -9.73 4.92 -10.74
N GLU A 198 -9.20 5.00 -11.96
CA GLU A 198 -9.87 4.44 -13.15
C GLU A 198 -9.97 2.91 -13.07
N ASP A 199 -8.91 2.25 -12.59
CA ASP A 199 -8.94 0.81 -12.33
C ASP A 199 -9.90 0.47 -11.19
N VAL A 200 -9.92 1.27 -10.12
CA VAL A 200 -10.85 1.07 -9.00
C VAL A 200 -12.30 1.18 -9.44
N ILE A 201 -12.64 2.16 -10.28
CA ILE A 201 -13.97 2.31 -10.87
C ILE A 201 -14.32 1.09 -11.71
N ARG A 202 -13.41 0.63 -12.59
CA ARG A 202 -13.63 -0.56 -13.41
C ARG A 202 -13.88 -1.82 -12.56
N LEU A 203 -13.23 -1.93 -11.39
CA LEU A 203 -13.40 -3.05 -10.48
C LEU A 203 -14.76 -3.10 -9.77
N LEU A 204 -15.52 -1.99 -9.76
CA LEU A 204 -16.91 -1.99 -9.25
C LEU A 204 -17.84 -2.87 -10.10
N GLU A 205 -17.50 -3.05 -11.38
CA GLU A 205 -18.24 -3.90 -12.32
C GLU A 205 -17.71 -5.34 -12.39
N HIS A 206 -16.64 -5.64 -11.63
CA HIS A 206 -16.03 -6.97 -11.66
C HIS A 206 -16.93 -8.01 -10.95
N PRO A 207 -17.09 -9.25 -11.48
CA PRO A 207 -17.95 -10.27 -10.86
C PRO A 207 -17.62 -10.62 -9.41
N CYS A 208 -16.36 -10.42 -9.01
CA CYS A 208 -15.92 -10.66 -7.63
C CYS A 208 -16.27 -9.54 -6.65
N PHE A 209 -16.77 -8.39 -7.12
CA PHE A 209 -17.17 -7.25 -6.31
C PHE A 209 -18.70 -7.18 -6.15
N SER A 210 -19.14 -6.73 -4.98
CA SER A 210 -20.54 -6.39 -4.73
C SER A 210 -20.62 -5.34 -3.65
N LEU A 211 -21.31 -4.23 -3.93
CA LEU A 211 -21.53 -3.15 -2.96
C LEU A 211 -22.35 -3.62 -1.74
N ARG A 212 -23.12 -4.70 -1.86
CA ARG A 212 -23.89 -5.31 -0.77
C ARG A 212 -23.05 -6.16 0.18
N ASN A 213 -21.82 -6.50 -0.20
CA ASN A 213 -20.93 -7.30 0.63
C ASN A 213 -19.90 -6.38 1.35
N PRO A 214 -19.99 -6.24 2.69
CA PRO A 214 -19.08 -5.39 3.45
C PRO A 214 -17.60 -5.73 3.27
N ASN A 215 -17.25 -7.00 3.01
CA ASN A 215 -15.86 -7.39 2.81
C ASN A 215 -15.34 -6.85 1.47
N LYS A 216 -16.17 -6.87 0.42
CA LYS A 216 -15.82 -6.35 -0.92
C LYS A 216 -15.67 -4.84 -0.91
N VAL A 217 -16.58 -4.14 -0.23
CA VAL A 217 -16.49 -2.69 -0.03
C VAL A 217 -15.21 -2.32 0.72
N ARG A 218 -14.90 -3.05 1.80
CA ARG A 218 -13.64 -2.82 2.54
C ARG A 218 -12.40 -3.09 1.69
N ALA A 219 -12.41 -4.19 0.95
CA ALA A 219 -11.29 -4.62 0.12
C ALA A 219 -10.97 -3.60 -0.99
N LEU A 220 -11.98 -3.03 -1.66
CA LEU A 220 -11.79 -2.11 -2.78
C LEU A 220 -11.90 -0.63 -2.36
N ILE A 221 -13.09 -0.20 -1.96
CA ILE A 221 -13.42 1.21 -1.74
C ILE A 221 -12.70 1.73 -0.50
N SER A 222 -12.85 1.06 0.65
CA SER A 222 -12.23 1.54 1.89
C SER A 222 -10.70 1.49 1.80
N SER A 223 -10.12 0.48 1.15
CA SER A 223 -8.67 0.40 0.94
C SER A 223 -8.14 1.55 0.09
N PHE A 224 -8.82 1.91 -1.00
CA PHE A 224 -8.42 3.05 -1.83
C PHE A 224 -8.41 4.35 -1.00
N CYS A 225 -9.50 4.63 -0.27
CA CYS A 225 -9.63 5.87 0.50
C CYS A 225 -8.67 5.95 1.69
N ASN A 226 -8.49 4.86 2.45
CA ASN A 226 -7.72 4.90 3.71
C ASN A 226 -6.24 4.54 3.57
N LEU A 227 -5.88 3.71 2.58
CA LEU A 227 -4.54 3.16 2.45
C LEU A 227 -3.78 3.71 1.24
N ASN A 228 -4.45 4.48 0.37
CA ASN A 228 -3.84 5.06 -0.83
C ASN A 228 -3.92 6.59 -0.84
N LEU A 229 -3.44 7.23 0.25
CA LEU A 229 -3.61 8.66 0.53
C LEU A 229 -3.27 9.57 -0.66
N ALA A 230 -2.18 9.31 -1.39
CA ALA A 230 -1.78 10.18 -2.49
C ALA A 230 -2.63 10.04 -3.77
N GLU A 231 -3.27 8.89 -3.99
CA GLU A 231 -4.24 8.71 -5.09
C GLU A 231 -5.63 9.20 -4.67
N PHE A 232 -6.01 9.01 -3.40
CA PHE A 232 -7.30 9.45 -2.88
C PHE A 232 -7.39 10.97 -2.77
N HIS A 233 -6.34 11.63 -2.27
CA HIS A 233 -6.26 13.08 -2.18
C HIS A 233 -5.59 13.69 -3.42
N GLU A 234 -5.91 13.18 -4.61
CA GLU A 234 -5.37 13.75 -5.85
C GLU A 234 -5.90 15.18 -6.11
N PRO A 235 -5.08 16.09 -6.68
CA PRO A 235 -5.37 17.53 -6.67
C PRO A 235 -6.48 17.99 -7.62
N THR A 236 -7.01 17.11 -8.49
CA THR A 236 -8.13 17.43 -9.40
C THR A 236 -9.50 17.24 -8.74
N GLY A 237 -9.58 16.53 -7.61
CA GLY A 237 -10.80 16.32 -6.84
C GLY A 237 -11.78 15.27 -7.40
N LYS A 238 -11.41 14.55 -8.47
CA LYS A 238 -12.19 13.44 -9.05
C LYS A 238 -12.39 12.31 -8.04
N ALA A 239 -11.35 12.01 -7.24
CA ALA A 239 -11.45 10.99 -6.20
C ALA A 239 -12.46 11.36 -5.11
N TYR A 240 -12.59 12.64 -4.76
CA TYR A 240 -13.63 13.11 -3.83
C TYR A 240 -15.03 13.01 -4.41
N ALA A 241 -15.22 13.42 -5.68
CA ALA A 241 -16.51 13.28 -6.35
C ALA A 241 -16.93 11.80 -6.47
N TRP A 242 -15.98 10.91 -6.77
CA TRP A 242 -16.23 9.48 -6.77
C TRP A 242 -16.59 8.96 -5.36
N PHE A 243 -15.84 9.38 -4.34
CA PHE A 243 -16.09 9.04 -2.95
C PHE A 243 -17.49 9.45 -2.50
N GLU A 244 -17.96 10.65 -2.86
CA GLU A 244 -19.31 11.11 -2.55
C GLU A 244 -20.38 10.16 -3.10
N ALA A 245 -20.25 9.77 -4.37
CA ALA A 245 -21.18 8.84 -5.00
C ALA A 245 -21.18 7.46 -4.33
N GLN A 246 -19.99 6.95 -3.96
CA GLN A 246 -19.87 5.67 -3.25
C GLN A 246 -20.44 5.77 -1.84
N PHE A 247 -20.16 6.85 -1.12
CA PHE A 247 -20.66 7.09 0.23
C PHE A 247 -22.19 7.12 0.27
N LEU A 248 -22.83 7.89 -0.61
CA LEU A 248 -24.30 8.00 -0.65
C LEU A 248 -24.97 6.67 -1.04
N SER A 249 -24.40 5.97 -2.01
CA SER A 249 -24.88 4.63 -2.39
C SER A 249 -24.76 3.66 -1.23
N LEU A 250 -23.66 3.72 -0.49
CA LEU A 250 -23.39 2.87 0.65
C LEU A 250 -24.25 3.24 1.87
N ASP A 251 -24.54 4.51 2.10
CA ASP A 251 -25.38 4.97 3.20
C ASP A 251 -26.80 4.41 3.06
N THR A 252 -27.30 4.33 1.82
CA THR A 252 -28.61 3.72 1.53
C THR A 252 -28.64 2.22 1.85
N ILE A 253 -27.52 1.51 1.66
CA ILE A 253 -27.45 0.04 1.79
C ILE A 253 -27.02 -0.39 3.20
N ASN A 254 -26.05 0.32 3.77
CA ASN A 254 -25.40 0.02 5.03
C ASN A 254 -24.82 1.31 5.66
N PRO A 255 -25.67 2.08 6.37
CA PRO A 255 -25.28 3.31 7.07
C PRO A 255 -24.02 3.19 7.92
N GLN A 256 -23.89 2.09 8.67
CA GLN A 256 -22.74 1.87 9.56
C GLN A 256 -21.42 1.71 8.79
N LEU A 257 -21.47 1.10 7.60
CA LEU A 257 -20.30 0.98 6.76
C LEU A 257 -19.96 2.29 6.05
N ALA A 258 -20.97 3.06 5.64
CA ALA A 258 -20.80 4.42 5.13
C ALA A 258 -20.15 5.33 6.18
N ALA A 259 -20.65 5.31 7.43
CA ALA A 259 -20.09 6.09 8.51
C ALA A 259 -18.62 5.73 8.80
N ARG A 260 -18.24 4.45 8.70
CA ARG A 260 -16.82 4.04 8.78
C ARG A 260 -16.01 4.52 7.58
N LEU A 261 -16.58 4.54 6.39
CA LEU A 261 -15.91 5.05 5.18
C LEU A 261 -15.65 6.57 5.28
N ALA A 262 -16.58 7.34 5.88
CA ALA A 262 -16.40 8.79 6.11
C ALA A 262 -15.14 9.13 6.91
N ARG A 263 -14.68 8.22 7.78
CA ARG A 263 -13.45 8.40 8.58
C ARG A 263 -12.19 8.57 7.71
N ALA A 264 -12.21 8.14 6.45
CA ALA A 264 -11.13 8.41 5.50
C ALA A 264 -10.87 9.92 5.30
N MET A 265 -11.87 10.76 5.61
CA MET A 265 -11.79 12.22 5.49
C MET A 265 -11.49 12.91 6.83
N ASP A 266 -11.32 12.20 7.95
CA ASP A 266 -11.17 12.83 9.28
C ASP A 266 -9.98 13.81 9.40
N ARG A 267 -8.96 13.63 8.56
CA ARG A 267 -7.74 14.43 8.58
C ARG A 267 -7.69 15.49 7.47
N TRP A 268 -8.83 15.80 6.86
CA TRP A 268 -8.92 16.73 5.74
C TRP A 268 -8.28 18.10 6.03
N SER A 269 -8.37 18.63 7.26
CA SER A 269 -7.80 19.94 7.59
C SER A 269 -6.27 19.94 7.60
N THR A 270 -5.64 18.78 7.83
CA THR A 270 -4.18 18.66 7.82
C THR A 270 -3.64 18.69 6.40
N LEU A 271 -4.46 18.43 5.38
CA LEU A 271 -4.02 18.48 3.98
C LEU A 271 -3.54 19.89 3.63
N ILE A 272 -2.63 19.99 2.67
CA ILE A 272 -2.30 21.26 2.04
C ILE A 272 -3.34 21.65 0.98
N GLU A 273 -3.30 22.89 0.51
CA GLU A 273 -4.09 23.31 -0.66
C GLU A 273 -3.56 22.68 -1.97
N PRO A 274 -4.43 22.43 -2.97
CA PRO A 274 -5.89 22.65 -2.97
C PRO A 274 -6.71 21.53 -2.31
N MET A 275 -6.05 20.45 -1.87
CA MET A 275 -6.72 19.22 -1.41
C MET A 275 -7.57 19.44 -0.16
N ARG A 276 -7.12 20.32 0.74
CA ARG A 276 -7.90 20.74 1.93
C ARG A 276 -9.24 21.33 1.54
N SER A 277 -9.25 22.37 0.69
CA SER A 277 -10.49 23.03 0.24
C SER A 277 -11.41 22.08 -0.52
N LEU A 278 -10.85 21.21 -1.38
CA LEU A 278 -11.62 20.21 -2.12
C LEU A 278 -12.27 19.18 -1.19
N ALA A 279 -11.53 18.68 -0.20
CA ALA A 279 -12.03 17.75 0.80
C ALA A 279 -13.13 18.38 1.68
N GLN A 280 -12.93 19.64 2.10
CA GLN A 280 -13.94 20.38 2.86
C GLN A 280 -15.23 20.56 2.05
N THR A 281 -15.11 20.95 0.78
CA THR A 281 -16.25 21.13 -0.13
C THR A 281 -17.01 19.81 -0.33
N SER A 282 -16.28 18.70 -0.43
CA SER A 282 -16.87 17.35 -0.51
C SER A 282 -17.68 17.02 0.74
N LEU A 283 -17.10 17.21 1.93
CA LEU A 283 -17.78 16.97 3.21
C LEU A 283 -19.00 17.86 3.40
N GLN A 284 -18.91 19.14 3.04
CA GLN A 284 -20.04 20.08 3.10
C GLN A 284 -21.19 19.65 2.20
N ARG A 285 -20.90 19.25 0.94
CA ARG A 285 -21.93 18.74 0.03
C ARG A 285 -22.61 17.51 0.58
N LEU A 286 -21.84 16.54 1.10
CA LEU A 286 -22.39 15.36 1.76
C LEU A 286 -23.26 15.73 2.95
N ALA A 287 -22.80 16.60 3.85
CA ALA A 287 -23.54 17.01 5.04
C ALA A 287 -24.89 17.69 4.72
N THR A 288 -25.01 18.30 3.55
CA THR A 288 -26.26 18.93 3.07
C THR A 288 -27.15 18.00 2.23
N HIS A 289 -26.73 16.75 1.98
CA HIS A 289 -27.50 15.81 1.17
C HIS A 289 -28.78 15.38 1.89
N GLU A 290 -29.92 15.46 1.22
CA GLU A 290 -31.20 15.02 1.78
C GLU A 290 -31.27 13.49 1.91
N GLY A 291 -31.89 12.99 2.97
CA GLY A 291 -32.09 11.54 3.15
C GLY A 291 -30.85 10.78 3.67
N LEU A 292 -29.85 11.47 4.19
CA LEU A 292 -28.76 10.83 4.95
C LEU A 292 -29.29 10.06 6.16
N SER A 293 -28.66 8.94 6.45
CA SER A 293 -28.89 8.23 7.71
C SER A 293 -28.41 9.07 8.92
N PRO A 294 -29.00 8.88 10.12
CA PRO A 294 -28.56 9.56 11.33
C PRO A 294 -27.06 9.36 11.63
N ASP A 295 -26.55 8.13 11.47
CA ASP A 295 -25.15 7.77 11.68
C ASP A 295 -24.21 8.57 10.76
N SER A 296 -24.59 8.70 9.49
CA SER A 296 -23.84 9.45 8.48
C SER A 296 -23.90 10.96 8.71
N ALA A 297 -25.07 11.50 9.07
CA ALA A 297 -25.21 12.91 9.38
C ALA A 297 -24.37 13.32 10.60
N GLU A 298 -24.35 12.50 11.65
CA GLU A 298 -23.53 12.74 12.85
C GLU A 298 -22.04 12.75 12.52
N ILE A 299 -21.55 11.74 11.78
CA ILE A 299 -20.11 11.65 11.50
C ILE A 299 -19.64 12.79 10.60
N LEU A 300 -20.40 13.15 9.57
CA LEU A 300 -20.06 14.25 8.66
C LEU A 300 -20.04 15.59 9.40
N LYS A 301 -21.03 15.84 10.26
CA LYS A 301 -21.06 17.02 11.12
C LYS A 301 -19.82 17.07 12.02
N ARG A 302 -19.49 15.97 12.69
CA ARG A 302 -18.31 15.88 13.56
C ARG A 302 -17.01 16.12 12.80
N SER A 303 -16.85 15.56 11.59
CA SER A 303 -15.65 15.76 10.76
C SER A 303 -15.47 17.23 10.34
N LEU A 304 -16.56 17.99 10.16
CA LEU A 304 -16.52 19.42 9.86
C LEU A 304 -16.30 20.29 11.12
N GLU A 305 -16.85 19.89 12.28
CA GLU A 305 -16.74 20.64 13.54
C GLU A 305 -15.40 20.44 14.26
N CYS A 306 -14.79 19.26 14.18
CA CYS A 306 -13.60 18.94 14.97
C CYS A 306 -12.34 19.76 14.61
N GLN A 307 -12.36 20.54 13.52
CA GLN A 307 -11.16 21.16 12.96
C GLN A 307 -11.41 22.56 12.36
N ALA A 308 -12.48 23.24 12.79
CA ALA A 308 -12.75 24.67 12.53
C ALA A 308 -12.20 25.55 13.66
#